data_AF-A0A1C4Z9K7-F1
#
_entry.id   AF-A0A1C4Z9K7-F1
#
_cell.length_a   1.000
_cell.length_b   1.000
_cell.length_c   1.000
_cell.angle_alpha   90.00
_cell.angle_beta   90.00
_cell.angle_gamma   90.00
#
_symmetry.space_group_name_H-M   'P 1'
#
loop_
_entity.id
_entity.type
_entity.pdbx_description
1 polymer ?
#
loop_
_entity_poly.entity_id
_entity_poly.type
_entity_poly.pdbx_seq_one_letter_code
_entity_poly.pdbx_strand_id
1 'polypeptide(L)'
;MDSDHPARPSKVRHRAHHRPARPHAVLLRLSDEEKAAIEAAAAAAQLTPTGYAAKAAVAAAFAGHAPSGVNGDLRELQHELFAARRAVAMFGNNVNQAAAAFNATGQLPDWAADAVRLCATAVARLDEVISRIDRKLR
;
A
#
# COMPACT_ATOMS: atom_id res chain seq x y z
N MET A 1 -37.47 30.51 -27.50
CA MET A 1 -37.32 30.02 -26.12
C MET A 1 -38.03 28.69 -26.05
N ASP A 2 -37.43 27.53 -25.84
CA ASP A 2 -36.04 27.08 -25.83
C ASP A 2 -36.15 25.60 -26.17
N SER A 3 -35.44 25.14 -27.19
CA SER A 3 -35.34 23.72 -27.51
C SER A 3 -34.00 23.25 -26.98
N ASP A 4 -33.97 22.98 -25.67
CA ASP A 4 -32.83 22.36 -24.99
C ASP A 4 -32.63 20.95 -25.56
N HIS A 5 -31.66 20.81 -26.47
CA HIS A 5 -31.22 19.52 -26.99
C HIS A 5 -30.27 18.88 -25.96
N PRO A 6 -30.55 17.66 -25.47
CA PRO A 6 -29.62 17.01 -24.56
C PRO A 6 -28.28 16.78 -25.27
N ALA A 7 -27.23 17.35 -24.69
CA ALA A 7 -25.87 17.26 -25.19
C ALA A 7 -25.50 15.80 -25.46
N ARG A 8 -25.06 15.49 -26.69
CA ARG A 8 -24.54 14.16 -27.03
C ARG A 8 -23.43 13.81 -26.05
N PRO A 9 -23.44 12.62 -25.42
CA PRO A 9 -22.35 12.22 -24.57
C PRO A 9 -21.06 12.27 -25.39
N SER A 10 -20.09 13.06 -24.92
CA SER A 10 -18.77 13.13 -25.52
C SER A 10 -18.26 11.70 -25.72
N LYS A 11 -17.68 11.39 -26.89
CA LYS A 11 -17.18 10.04 -27.22
C LYS A 11 -16.13 9.65 -26.19
N VAL A 12 -16.57 8.96 -25.15
CA VAL A 12 -15.72 8.37 -24.12
C VAL A 12 -14.75 7.45 -24.85
N ARG A 13 -13.45 7.67 -24.68
CA ARG A 13 -12.45 6.99 -25.48
C ARG A 13 -12.38 5.53 -25.06
N HIS A 14 -12.43 4.62 -26.03
CA HIS A 14 -12.04 3.23 -25.77
C HIS A 14 -10.53 3.17 -25.52
N ARG A 15 -10.08 2.14 -24.78
CA ARG A 15 -8.64 1.83 -24.68
C ARG A 15 -8.06 1.74 -26.10
N ALA A 16 -6.82 2.19 -26.29
CA ALA A 16 -6.15 2.20 -27.59
C ALA A 16 -6.40 0.89 -28.36
N HIS A 17 -7.02 1.01 -29.54
CA HIS A 17 -7.35 -0.12 -30.40
C HIS A 17 -6.07 -0.73 -30.97
N HIS A 18 -5.90 -2.03 -30.78
CA HIS A 18 -4.80 -2.79 -31.37
C HIS A 18 -5.30 -3.54 -32.62
N ARG A 19 -4.48 -3.62 -33.66
CA ARG A 19 -4.71 -4.50 -34.82
C ARG A 19 -3.57 -5.53 -34.91
N PRO A 20 -3.87 -6.84 -34.96
CA PRO A 20 -5.20 -7.44 -34.88
C PRO A 20 -5.87 -7.22 -33.51
N ALA A 21 -7.20 -7.35 -33.48
CA ALA A 21 -7.98 -7.21 -32.26
C ALA A 21 -7.53 -8.23 -31.20
N ARG A 22 -7.69 -7.88 -29.91
CA ARG A 22 -7.35 -8.79 -28.81
C ARG A 22 -8.28 -10.01 -28.86
N PRO A 23 -7.76 -11.25 -28.91
CA PRO A 23 -8.58 -12.44 -29.17
C PRO A 23 -9.30 -12.99 -27.92
N HIS A 24 -8.95 -12.53 -26.72
CA HIS A 24 -9.50 -13.06 -25.47
C HIS A 24 -10.37 -12.03 -24.76
N ALA A 25 -11.53 -12.47 -24.26
CA ALA A 25 -12.46 -11.68 -23.47
C ALA A 25 -12.75 -12.37 -22.13
N VAL A 26 -12.98 -11.57 -21.09
CA VAL A 26 -13.34 -12.03 -19.75
C VAL A 26 -14.60 -11.28 -19.32
N LEU A 27 -15.58 -12.02 -18.78
CA LEU A 27 -16.80 -11.46 -18.21
C LEU A 27 -16.57 -11.15 -16.73
N LEU A 28 -16.93 -9.93 -16.31
CA LEU A 28 -16.97 -9.55 -14.90
C LEU A 28 -18.43 -9.58 -14.42
N ARG A 29 -18.67 -10.22 -13.27
CA ARG A 29 -19.92 -10.07 -12.52
C ARG A 29 -19.61 -9.11 -11.36
N LEU A 30 -20.42 -8.07 -11.23
CA LEU A 30 -20.21 -6.97 -10.28
C LEU A 30 -21.49 -6.79 -9.47
N SER A 31 -21.36 -6.40 -8.20
CA SER A 31 -22.46 -5.81 -7.45
C SER A 31 -22.80 -4.41 -8.00
N ASP A 32 -23.93 -3.86 -7.56
CA ASP A 32 -24.33 -2.50 -7.96
C ASP A 32 -23.31 -1.45 -7.49
N GLU A 33 -22.75 -1.60 -6.28
CA GLU A 33 -21.72 -0.71 -5.74
C GLU A 33 -20.41 -0.82 -6.54
N GLU A 34 -19.97 -2.04 -6.85
CA GLU A 34 -18.76 -2.28 -7.65
C GLU A 34 -18.90 -1.68 -9.06
N LYS A 35 -20.07 -1.83 -9.67
CA LYS A 35 -20.39 -1.24 -10.97
C LYS A 35 -20.33 0.29 -10.91
N ALA A 36 -20.96 0.91 -9.91
CA ALA A 36 -20.96 2.36 -9.74
C ALA A 36 -19.53 2.91 -9.54
N ALA A 37 -18.71 2.24 -8.73
CA ALA A 37 -17.32 2.63 -8.51
C ALA A 37 -16.49 2.57 -9.80
N ILE A 38 -16.65 1.52 -10.61
CA ILE A 38 -15.99 1.39 -11.91
C ILE A 38 -16.46 2.47 -12.89
N GLU A 39 -17.75 2.78 -12.93
CA GLU A 39 -18.31 3.84 -13.78
C GLU A 39 -17.74 5.22 -13.43
N ALA A 40 -17.68 5.55 -12.15
CA ALA A 40 -17.11 6.81 -11.67
C ALA A 40 -15.62 6.93 -12.04
N ALA A 41 -14.82 5.88 -11.78
CA ALA A 41 -13.40 5.88 -12.10
C ALA A 41 -13.14 5.92 -13.62
N ALA A 42 -13.97 5.23 -14.40
CA ALA A 42 -13.89 5.25 -15.86
C ALA A 42 -14.22 6.64 -16.43
N ALA A 43 -15.24 7.30 -15.89
CA ALA A 43 -15.59 8.68 -16.26
C ALA A 43 -14.44 9.65 -15.96
N ALA A 44 -13.84 9.57 -14.77
CA ALA A 44 -12.67 10.37 -14.40
C ALA A 44 -11.47 10.14 -15.33
N ALA A 45 -11.27 8.90 -15.80
CA ALA A 45 -10.23 8.54 -16.74
C ALA A 45 -10.59 8.78 -18.22
N GLN A 46 -11.80 9.29 -18.52
CA GLN A 46 -12.35 9.42 -19.87
C GLN A 46 -12.35 8.11 -20.69
N LEU A 47 -12.52 6.98 -20.00
CA LEU A 47 -12.57 5.64 -20.57
C LEU A 47 -13.96 5.04 -20.43
N THR A 48 -14.33 4.14 -21.33
CA THR A 48 -15.52 3.31 -21.11
C THR A 48 -15.31 2.41 -19.89
N PRO A 49 -16.34 2.06 -19.11
CA PRO A 49 -16.22 1.18 -17.94
C PRO A 49 -15.44 -0.11 -18.22
N THR A 50 -15.77 -0.80 -19.32
CA THR A 50 -15.07 -2.01 -19.77
C THR A 50 -13.60 -1.74 -20.12
N GLY A 51 -13.33 -0.63 -20.83
CA GLY A 51 -11.97 -0.23 -21.20
C GLY A 51 -11.10 0.13 -19.99
N TYR A 52 -11.69 0.80 -18.99
CA TYR A 52 -11.06 1.10 -17.71
C TYR A 52 -10.75 -0.19 -16.95
N ALA A 53 -11.75 -1.04 -16.72
CA ALA A 53 -11.59 -2.30 -15.99
C ALA A 53 -10.53 -3.21 -16.62
N ALA A 54 -10.55 -3.37 -17.95
CA ALA A 54 -9.54 -4.15 -18.66
C ALA A 54 -8.14 -3.52 -18.59
N LYS A 55 -8.02 -2.19 -18.55
CA LYS A 55 -6.72 -1.51 -18.41
C LYS A 55 -6.18 -1.70 -16.99
N ALA A 56 -7.02 -1.51 -15.97
CA ALA A 56 -6.67 -1.67 -14.57
C ALA A 56 -6.26 -3.12 -14.24
N ALA A 57 -7.08 -4.11 -14.62
CA ALA A 57 -6.80 -5.52 -14.37
C ALA A 57 -5.49 -5.99 -15.01
N VAL A 58 -5.25 -5.59 -16.27
CA VAL A 58 -4.00 -5.93 -16.98
C VAL A 58 -2.80 -5.26 -16.31
N ALA A 59 -2.90 -4.00 -15.89
CA ALA A 59 -1.82 -3.30 -15.21
C ALA A 59 -1.48 -3.96 -13.87
N ALA A 60 -2.49 -4.29 -13.05
CA ALA A 60 -2.30 -4.97 -11.77
C ALA A 60 -1.62 -6.34 -11.92
N ALA A 61 -2.07 -7.14 -12.90
CA ALA A 61 -1.49 -8.44 -13.18
C ALA A 61 -0.02 -8.35 -13.62
N PHE A 62 0.33 -7.42 -14.52
CA PHE A 62 1.72 -7.22 -14.94
C PHE A 62 2.63 -6.68 -13.83
N ALA A 63 2.07 -5.90 -12.90
CA ALA A 63 2.80 -5.40 -11.76
C ALA A 63 2.95 -6.43 -10.63
N GLY A 64 2.51 -7.68 -10.83
CA GLY A 64 2.58 -8.74 -9.81
C GLY A 64 1.70 -8.49 -8.58
N HIS A 65 0.76 -7.53 -8.66
CA HIS A 65 -0.14 -7.23 -7.55
C HIS A 65 -1.25 -8.30 -7.55
N ALA A 66 -1.27 -9.15 -6.52
CA ALA A 66 -2.50 -9.83 -6.17
C ALA A 66 -3.58 -8.78 -5.87
N PRO A 67 -4.87 -9.05 -6.11
CA PRO A 67 -5.96 -8.19 -5.63
C PRO A 67 -6.06 -8.33 -4.11
N SER A 68 -5.03 -7.86 -3.42
CA SER A 68 -5.06 -7.58 -2.01
C SER A 68 -5.88 -6.30 -1.91
N GLY A 69 -7.09 -6.39 -1.35
CA GLY A 69 -7.90 -5.18 -1.09
C GLY A 69 -7.13 -4.16 -0.26
N VAL A 70 -7.76 -3.03 0.07
CA VAL A 70 -7.21 -1.96 0.94
C VAL A 70 -6.54 -2.51 2.23
N ASN A 71 -6.96 -3.69 2.69
CA ASN A 71 -6.41 -4.43 3.82
C ASN A 71 -5.05 -5.12 3.59
N GLY A 72 -4.63 -5.35 2.34
CA GLY A 72 -3.35 -5.96 2.01
C GLY A 72 -2.19 -5.03 2.30
N ASP A 73 -2.32 -3.77 1.83
CA ASP A 73 -1.35 -2.71 2.10
C ASP A 73 -1.30 -2.40 3.61
N LEU A 74 -2.46 -2.36 4.29
CA LEU A 74 -2.51 -2.13 5.73
C LEU A 74 -1.95 -3.29 6.56
N ARG A 75 -2.16 -4.56 6.16
CA ARG A 75 -1.63 -5.74 6.87
C ARG A 75 -0.12 -5.90 6.69
N GLU A 76 0.41 -5.58 5.51
CA GLU A 76 1.86 -5.55 5.27
C GLU A 76 2.51 -4.48 6.15
N LEU A 77 1.94 -3.27 6.17
CA LEU A 77 2.36 -2.18 7.07
C LEU A 77 2.23 -2.57 8.56
N GLN A 78 1.17 -3.28 8.95
CA GLN A 78 0.97 -3.75 10.33
C GLN A 78 2.02 -4.79 10.73
N HIS A 79 2.40 -5.67 9.81
CA HIS A 79 3.43 -6.68 10.04
C HIS A 79 4.82 -6.04 10.20
N GLU A 80 5.16 -5.06 9.35
CA GLU A 80 6.38 -4.26 9.48
C GLU A 80 6.43 -3.52 10.83
N LEU A 81 5.32 -2.88 11.22
CA LEU A 81 5.21 -2.18 12.50
C LEU A 81 5.36 -3.13 13.71
N PHE A 82 4.73 -4.31 13.68
CA PHE A 82 4.87 -5.29 14.76
C PHE A 82 6.29 -5.87 14.86
N ALA A 83 6.97 -6.07 13.73
CA ALA A 83 8.37 -6.48 13.72
C ALA A 83 9.27 -5.41 14.36
N ALA A 84 9.06 -4.13 14.01
CA ALA A 84 9.78 -3.02 14.61
C ALA A 84 9.50 -2.88 16.11
N ARG A 85 8.24 -3.01 16.54
CA ARG A 85 7.85 -3.00 17.96
C ARG A 85 8.55 -4.12 18.76
N ARG A 86 8.67 -5.32 18.21
CA ARG A 86 9.39 -6.42 18.86
C ARG A 86 10.87 -6.10 19.05
N ALA A 87 11.51 -5.48 18.05
CA ALA A 87 12.91 -5.07 18.16
C ALA A 87 13.13 -4.04 19.29
N VAL A 88 12.22 -3.08 19.44
CA VAL A 88 12.26 -2.08 20.53
C VAL A 88 12.02 -2.71 21.91
N ALA A 89 11.09 -3.65 22.03
CA ALA A 89 10.84 -4.36 23.29
C ALA A 89 12.07 -5.20 23.73
N MET A 90 12.74 -5.87 22.79
CA MET A 90 13.98 -6.60 23.06
C MET A 90 15.10 -5.65 23.52
N PHE A 91 15.16 -4.44 22.99
CA PHE A 91 16.11 -3.43 23.45
C PHE A 91 15.85 -2.98 24.90
N GLY A 92 14.59 -2.70 25.26
CA GLY A 92 14.25 -2.33 26.64
C GLY A 92 14.71 -3.38 27.65
N ASN A 93 14.60 -4.66 27.29
CA ASN A 93 15.12 -5.77 28.09
C ASN A 93 16.65 -5.74 28.22
N ASN A 94 17.38 -5.51 27.11
CA ASN A 94 18.84 -5.43 27.12
C ASN A 94 19.37 -4.24 27.95
N VAL A 95 18.71 -3.08 27.88
CA VAL A 95 19.05 -1.91 28.73
C VAL A 95 18.82 -2.25 30.20
N ASN A 96 17.69 -2.89 30.51
CA ASN A 96 17.37 -3.25 31.89
C ASN A 96 18.40 -4.25 32.46
N GLN A 97 18.88 -5.18 31.63
CA GLN A 97 19.96 -6.11 31.99
C GLN A 97 21.31 -5.40 32.19
N ALA A 98 21.66 -4.45 31.32
CA ALA A 98 22.89 -3.67 31.47
C ALA A 98 22.86 -2.80 32.74
N ALA A 99 21.72 -2.18 33.04
CA ALA A 99 21.51 -1.43 34.26
C ALA A 99 21.57 -2.31 35.51
N ALA A 100 20.97 -3.51 35.47
CA ALA A 100 21.06 -4.46 36.57
C ALA A 100 22.49 -4.94 36.80
N ALA A 101 23.24 -5.26 35.75
CA ALA A 101 24.65 -5.66 35.83
C ALA A 101 25.52 -4.53 36.39
N PHE A 102 25.31 -3.29 35.95
CA PHE A 102 26.00 -2.12 36.47
C PHE A 102 25.67 -1.88 37.96
N ASN A 103 24.40 -1.97 38.35
CA ASN A 103 24.01 -1.81 39.75
C ASN A 103 24.59 -2.91 40.66
N ALA A 104 24.81 -4.11 40.14
CA ALA A 104 25.35 -5.23 40.90
C ALA A 104 26.90 -5.23 40.97
N THR A 105 27.58 -4.79 39.91
CA THR A 105 29.03 -4.97 39.75
C THR A 105 29.82 -3.67 39.60
N GLY A 106 29.13 -2.53 39.42
CA GLY A 106 29.72 -1.23 39.12
C GLY A 106 30.31 -1.13 37.71
N GLN A 107 30.18 -2.16 36.88
CA GLN A 107 30.73 -2.23 35.53
C GLN A 107 29.63 -2.49 34.50
N LEU A 108 29.72 -1.83 33.34
CA LEU A 108 28.84 -2.14 32.21
C LEU A 108 29.33 -3.42 31.52
N PRO A 109 28.42 -4.28 31.05
CA PRO A 109 28.79 -5.42 30.22
C PRO A 109 29.45 -5.00 28.91
N ASP A 110 30.44 -5.76 28.44
CA ASP A 110 31.19 -5.46 27.22
C ASP A 110 30.30 -5.34 25.96
N TRP A 111 29.15 -6.03 25.95
CA TRP A 111 28.17 -5.99 24.86
C TRP A 111 27.25 -4.75 24.90
N ALA A 112 27.29 -3.94 25.95
CA ALA A 112 26.34 -2.84 26.15
C ALA A 112 26.45 -1.77 25.06
N ALA A 113 27.66 -1.42 24.65
CA ALA A 113 27.89 -0.45 23.58
C ALA A 113 27.33 -0.95 22.23
N ASP A 114 27.46 -2.25 21.96
CA ASP A 114 26.96 -2.89 20.75
C ASP A 114 25.43 -2.92 20.73
N ALA A 115 24.81 -3.24 21.87
CA ALA A 115 23.36 -3.21 22.04
C ALA A 115 22.76 -1.81 21.79
N VAL A 116 23.44 -0.75 22.24
CA VAL A 116 23.03 0.64 21.98
C VAL A 116 23.11 0.98 20.49
N ARG A 117 24.18 0.59 19.78
CA ARG A 117 24.29 0.84 18.33
C ARG A 117 23.22 0.09 17.51
N LEU A 118 22.97 -1.17 17.86
CA LEU A 118 21.89 -1.97 17.26
C LEU A 118 20.53 -1.32 17.48
N CYS A 119 20.30 -0.73 18.67
CA CYS A 119 19.09 0.02 18.95
C CYS A 119 18.95 1.28 18.11
N ALA A 120 19.99 2.11 18.03
CA ALA A 120 19.95 3.33 17.22
C ALA A 120 19.58 3.00 15.76
N THR A 121 20.10 1.88 15.24
CA THR A 121 19.76 1.37 13.91
C THR A 121 18.30 0.91 13.81
N ALA A 122 17.78 0.22 14.82
CA ALA A 122 16.39 -0.24 14.86
C ALA A 122 15.39 0.92 14.95
N VAL A 123 15.71 1.96 15.73
CA VAL A 123 14.90 3.18 15.86
C VAL A 123 14.91 3.97 14.55
N ALA A 124 16.06 4.14 13.90
CA ALA A 124 16.13 4.80 12.59
C ALA A 124 15.30 4.07 11.53
N ARG A 125 15.26 2.73 11.57
CA ARG A 125 14.37 1.93 10.70
C ARG A 125 12.89 2.14 11.03
N LEU A 126 12.54 2.29 12.30
CA LEU A 126 11.17 2.59 12.73
C LEU A 126 10.72 3.95 12.21
N ASP A 127 11.57 4.98 12.32
CA ASP A 127 11.28 6.33 11.82
C ASP A 127 11.06 6.35 10.30
N GLU A 128 11.82 5.55 9.53
CA GLU A 128 11.61 5.40 8.09
C GLU A 128 10.25 4.74 7.77
N VAL A 129 9.86 3.69 8.51
CA VAL A 129 8.55 3.04 8.34
C VAL A 129 7.42 4.01 8.66
N ILE A 130 7.52 4.77 9.76
CA ILE A 130 6.54 5.78 10.14
C ILE A 130 6.43 6.87 9.06
N SER A 131 7.57 7.32 8.52
CA SER A 131 7.61 8.33 7.45
C SER A 131 6.96 7.84 6.15
N ARG A 132 7.12 6.55 5.82
CA ARG A 132 6.45 5.93 4.67
C ARG A 132 4.94 5.82 4.89
N ILE A 133 4.50 5.51 6.11
CA ILE A 133 3.08 5.47 6.48
C ILE A 133 2.47 6.88 6.38
N ASP A 134 3.09 7.91 6.97
CA ASP A 134 2.60 9.30 6.90
C ASP A 134 2.46 9.77 5.44
N ARG A 135 3.42 9.45 4.58
CA ARG A 135 3.36 9.79 3.14
C ARG A 135 2.23 9.09 2.40
N LYS A 136 1.88 7.85 2.77
CA LYS A 136 0.79 7.10 2.14
C LYS A 136 -0.59 7.53 2.61
N LEU A 137 -0.69 8.17 3.78
CA LEU A 137 -1.95 8.64 4.38
C LEU A 137 -2.31 10.10 4.02
N ARG A 138 -1.38 10.86 3.43
CA ARG A 138 -1.61 12.21 2.88
C ARG A 138 -2.01 12.17 1.43
#